data_AF-A0A364VDF7-F1
#
_entry.id   AF-A0A364VDF7-F1
#
_cell.length_a   1.000
_cell.length_b   1.000
_cell.length_c   1.000
_cell.angle_alpha   90.00
_cell.angle_beta   90.00
_cell.angle_gamma   90.00
#
_symmetry.space_group_name_H-M   'P 1'
#
loop_
_entity.id
_entity.type
_entity.pdbx_description
1 polymer ?
#
loop_
_entity_poly.entity_id
_entity_poly.type
_entity_poly.pdbx_seq_one_letter_code
_entity_poly.pdbx_strand_id
1 'polypeptide(L)'
;MNDIERLEQRVDYLSTQVERLIDLHQPFPAWQRHFRKAAMLTGQTLIQEVHARRVLAYVMHRPSERANIDLTTGLVPLPEKTQQLLLSRASEERIADREVHCILTTVVGGGESGAEQLFEAWQRDLAVEQNAAGGN
;
A
#
# COMPACT_ATOMS: atom_id res chain seq x y z
N MET A 1 -29.05 -10.35 12.90
CA MET A 1 -27.90 -9.60 13.43
C MET A 1 -28.34 -8.94 14.71
N ASN A 2 -27.77 -9.33 15.85
CA ASN A 2 -28.15 -8.75 17.15
C ASN A 2 -27.41 -7.42 17.38
N ASP A 3 -27.84 -6.65 18.38
CA ASP A 3 -27.25 -5.34 18.66
C ASP A 3 -25.76 -5.41 19.07
N ILE A 4 -25.31 -6.55 19.60
CA ILE A 4 -23.91 -6.80 19.97
C ILE A 4 -23.04 -6.92 18.71
N GLU A 5 -23.45 -7.73 17.73
CA GLU A 5 -22.73 -7.89 16.44
C GLU A 5 -22.61 -6.56 15.68
N ARG A 6 -23.63 -5.70 15.78
CA ARG A 6 -23.63 -4.36 15.17
C ARG A 6 -22.69 -3.39 15.88
N LEU A 7 -22.56 -3.53 17.20
CA LEU A 7 -21.61 -2.78 18.02
C LEU A 7 -20.17 -3.21 17.73
N GLU A 8 -19.91 -4.51 17.62
CA GLU A 8 -18.60 -5.06 17.27
C GLU A 8 -18.13 -4.57 15.90
N GLN A 9 -18.98 -4.67 14.86
CA GLN A 9 -18.65 -4.12 13.54
C GLN A 9 -18.35 -2.62 13.56
N ARG A 10 -19.05 -1.86 14.40
CA ARG A 10 -18.87 -0.42 14.50
C ARG A 10 -17.59 -0.07 15.26
N VAL A 11 -17.22 -0.85 16.28
CA VAL A 11 -15.95 -0.73 16.99
C VAL A 11 -14.78 -1.09 16.07
N ASP A 12 -14.89 -2.16 15.29
CA ASP A 12 -13.88 -2.54 14.29
C ASP A 12 -13.70 -1.44 13.24
N TYR A 13 -14.81 -0.92 12.72
CA TYR A 13 -14.78 0.19 11.77
C TYR A 13 -14.10 1.44 12.36
N LEU A 14 -14.47 1.84 13.58
CA LEU A 14 -13.90 3.03 14.23
C LEU A 14 -12.43 2.86 14.59
N SER A 15 -12.03 1.68 15.10
CA SER A 15 -10.63 1.36 15.41
C SER A 15 -9.77 1.44 14.14
N THR A 16 -10.30 0.91 13.04
CA THR A 16 -9.68 1.01 11.72
C THR A 16 -9.53 2.47 11.27
N GLN A 17 -10.53 3.32 11.47
CA GLN A 17 -10.42 4.75 11.14
C GLN A 17 -9.39 5.47 12.01
N VAL A 18 -9.29 5.13 13.30
CA VAL A 18 -8.33 5.73 14.24
C VAL A 18 -6.90 5.36 13.89
N GLU A 19 -6.60 4.10 13.61
CA GLU A 19 -5.26 3.68 13.20
C GLU A 19 -4.84 4.32 11.87
N ARG A 20 -5.78 4.42 10.93
CA ARG A 20 -5.51 5.14 9.69
C ARG A 20 -5.28 6.63 9.94
N LEU A 21 -5.99 7.24 10.88
CA LEU A 21 -5.76 8.63 11.28
C LEU A 21 -4.38 8.81 11.92
N ILE A 22 -3.94 7.85 12.75
CA ILE A 22 -2.61 7.81 13.37
C ILE A 22 -1.53 7.69 12.28
N ASP A 23 -1.71 6.77 11.32
CA ASP A 23 -0.84 6.65 10.16
C ASP A 23 -0.78 7.97 9.38
N LEU A 24 -1.92 8.64 9.18
CA LEU A 24 -2.01 9.95 8.50
C LEU A 24 -1.37 11.11 9.28
N HIS A 25 -1.28 11.01 10.62
CA HIS A 25 -0.74 12.05 11.51
C HIS A 25 0.75 11.89 11.82
N GLN A 26 1.31 10.69 11.66
CA GLN A 26 2.75 10.50 11.69
C GLN A 26 3.38 11.35 10.57
N PRO A 27 4.40 12.19 10.85
CA PRO A 27 5.14 12.87 9.80
C PRO A 27 5.73 11.80 8.89
N PHE A 28 5.17 11.70 7.68
CA PHE A 28 5.59 10.69 6.73
C PHE A 28 7.06 10.86 6.39
N PRO A 29 7.79 9.76 6.17
CA PRO A 29 9.10 9.86 5.60
C PRO A 29 9.03 10.69 4.31
N ALA A 30 9.94 11.66 4.16
CA ALA A 30 9.92 12.60 3.03
C ALA A 30 9.90 11.90 1.66
N TRP A 31 10.41 10.65 1.61
CA TRP A 31 10.45 9.78 0.44
C TRP A 31 9.09 9.21 0.01
N GLN A 32 7.96 9.52 0.65
CA GLN A 32 6.63 9.06 0.20
C GLN A 32 5.69 10.23 -0.19
N ARG A 33 6.24 11.43 -0.34
CA ARG A 33 5.47 12.65 -0.53
C ARG A 33 4.71 12.67 -1.86
N HIS A 34 5.33 12.24 -2.95
CA HIS A 34 4.69 12.28 -4.26
C HIS A 34 3.62 11.20 -4.37
N PHE A 35 3.88 10.00 -3.84
CA PHE A 35 2.93 8.90 -3.80
C PHE A 35 1.62 9.31 -3.12
N ARG A 36 1.69 9.92 -1.94
CA ARG A 36 0.49 10.36 -1.21
C ARG A 36 -0.26 11.46 -1.93
N LYS A 37 0.45 12.41 -2.55
CA LYS A 37 -0.17 13.44 -3.40
C LYS A 37 -0.94 12.79 -4.55
N ALA A 38 -0.37 11.78 -5.21
CA ALA A 38 -1.04 11.04 -6.27
C ALA A 38 -2.25 10.24 -5.75
N ALA A 39 -2.16 9.61 -4.58
CA ALA A 39 -3.30 8.91 -3.95
C ALA A 39 -4.47 9.85 -3.66
N MET A 40 -4.20 11.04 -3.13
CA MET A 40 -5.23 12.06 -2.91
C MET A 40 -5.83 12.58 -4.21
N LEU A 41 -5.01 12.85 -5.23
CA LEU A 41 -5.47 13.37 -6.53
C LEU A 41 -6.24 12.35 -7.36
N THR A 42 -5.93 11.06 -7.21
CA THR A 42 -6.67 9.96 -7.85
C THR A 42 -7.94 9.56 -7.09
N GLY A 43 -8.26 10.27 -5.99
CA GLY A 43 -9.49 10.04 -5.22
C GLY A 43 -9.50 8.71 -4.48
N GLN A 44 -8.33 8.16 -4.12
CA GLN A 44 -8.26 6.93 -3.35
C GLN A 44 -8.92 7.13 -1.99
N THR A 45 -9.73 6.15 -1.60
CA THR A 45 -10.12 6.02 -0.19
C THR A 45 -8.87 5.68 0.63
N LEU A 46 -8.94 6.01 1.91
CA LEU A 46 -7.87 5.70 2.86
C LEU A 46 -7.49 4.21 2.90
N ILE A 47 -8.46 3.32 2.65
CA ILE A 47 -8.24 1.87 2.54
C ILE A 47 -7.34 1.56 1.35
N GLN A 48 -7.65 2.15 0.19
CA GLN A 48 -6.93 1.93 -1.06
C GLN A 48 -5.52 2.49 -0.99
N GLU A 49 -5.32 3.64 -0.33
CA GLU A 49 -3.99 4.18 -0.07
C GLU A 49 -3.15 3.24 0.82
N VAL A 50 -3.73 2.73 1.92
CA VAL A 50 -3.05 1.77 2.82
C VAL A 50 -2.67 0.50 2.07
N HIS A 51 -3.58 -0.05 1.27
CA HIS A 51 -3.30 -1.23 0.45
C HIS A 51 -2.20 -0.98 -0.56
N ALA A 52 -2.27 0.13 -1.30
CA ALA A 52 -1.27 0.47 -2.32
C ALA A 52 0.13 0.67 -1.70
N ARG A 53 0.22 1.26 -0.51
CA ARG A 53 1.48 1.36 0.24
C ARG A 53 2.03 -0.01 0.62
N ARG A 54 1.20 -0.94 1.11
CA ARG A 54 1.65 -2.29 1.46
C ARG A 54 2.10 -3.09 0.25
N VAL A 55 1.38 -2.97 -0.88
CA VAL A 55 1.81 -3.55 -2.17
C VAL A 55 3.21 -3.04 -2.52
N LEU A 56 3.42 -1.72 -2.48
CA LEU A 56 4.72 -1.13 -2.80
C LEU A 56 5.82 -1.52 -1.82
N ALA A 57 5.51 -1.56 -0.52
CA ALA A 57 6.45 -2.04 0.49
C ALA A 57 6.86 -3.48 0.18
N TYR A 58 5.92 -4.37 -0.09
CA TYR A 58 6.22 -5.77 -0.43
C TYR A 58 7.10 -5.90 -1.67
N VAL A 59 6.80 -5.14 -2.71
CA VAL A 59 7.56 -5.10 -3.97
C VAL A 59 8.99 -4.61 -3.77
N MET A 60 9.19 -3.64 -2.86
CA MET A 60 10.50 -3.04 -2.56
C MET A 60 11.44 -3.96 -1.78
N HIS A 61 10.87 -4.81 -0.92
CA HIS A 61 11.66 -5.65 -0.03
C HIS A 61 12.18 -6.89 -0.75
N ARG A 62 13.35 -7.36 -0.32
CA ARG A 62 13.91 -8.63 -0.79
C ARG A 62 13.07 -9.81 -0.31
N PRO A 63 13.15 -10.98 -0.97
CA PRO A 63 12.45 -12.19 -0.52
C PRO A 63 12.60 -12.49 0.99
N SER A 64 13.80 -12.29 1.55
CA SER A 64 14.09 -12.50 2.98
C SER A 64 13.35 -11.56 3.93
N GLU A 65 12.93 -10.40 3.45
CA GLU A 65 12.30 -9.34 4.25
C GLU A 65 10.77 -9.32 4.08
N ARG A 66 10.26 -9.87 2.96
CA ARG A 66 8.83 -9.95 2.65
C ARG A 66 8.02 -10.77 3.66
N ALA A 67 8.64 -11.74 4.32
CA ALA A 67 8.00 -12.54 5.37
C ALA A 67 7.55 -11.71 6.58
N ASN A 68 8.14 -10.51 6.78
CA ASN A 68 7.79 -9.60 7.86
C ASN A 68 6.67 -8.63 7.49
N ILE A 69 6.19 -8.66 6.24
CA ILE A 69 5.15 -7.76 5.76
C ILE A 69 3.81 -8.46 5.91
N ASP A 70 2.97 -7.93 6.79
CA ASP A 70 1.64 -8.47 7.03
C ASP A 70 0.69 -8.17 5.86
N LEU A 71 0.28 -9.23 5.17
CA LEU A 71 -0.68 -9.20 4.07
C LEU A 71 -2.11 -9.56 4.49
N THR A 72 -2.28 -10.28 5.61
CA THR A 72 -3.47 -11.08 5.92
C THR A 72 -4.12 -10.75 7.26
N THR A 73 -3.34 -10.33 8.26
CA THR A 73 -3.80 -10.22 9.66
C THR A 73 -3.90 -8.81 10.20
N GLY A 74 -3.42 -7.81 9.45
CA GLY A 74 -3.50 -6.42 9.88
C GLY A 74 -4.94 -5.91 9.84
N LEU A 75 -5.25 -4.84 10.59
CA LEU A 75 -6.60 -4.24 10.65
C LEU A 75 -7.19 -3.82 9.31
N VAL A 76 -6.35 -3.74 8.28
CA VAL A 76 -6.75 -3.56 6.89
C VAL A 76 -6.10 -4.67 6.07
N PRO A 77 -6.68 -5.88 5.98
CA PRO A 77 -6.11 -6.98 5.22
C PRO A 77 -6.19 -6.68 3.73
N LEU A 78 -5.16 -7.05 2.97
CA LEU A 78 -5.19 -6.86 1.51
C LEU A 78 -6.32 -7.69 0.89
N PRO A 79 -6.88 -7.30 -0.26
CA PRO A 79 -7.82 -8.16 -0.97
C PRO A 79 -7.17 -9.50 -1.31
N GLU A 80 -7.91 -10.59 -1.21
CA GLU A 80 -7.39 -11.96 -1.39
C GLU A 80 -6.65 -12.13 -2.73
N LYS A 81 -7.21 -11.58 -3.81
CA LYS A 81 -6.57 -11.56 -5.14
C LYS A 81 -5.20 -10.88 -5.11
N THR A 82 -5.07 -9.76 -4.40
CA THR A 82 -3.80 -9.03 -4.24
C THR A 82 -2.80 -9.88 -3.45
N GLN A 83 -3.24 -10.51 -2.36
CA GLN A 83 -2.39 -11.38 -1.55
C GLN A 83 -1.83 -12.54 -2.38
N GLN A 84 -2.68 -13.23 -3.13
CA GLN A 84 -2.28 -14.34 -3.99
C GLN A 84 -1.23 -13.92 -5.03
N LEU A 85 -1.41 -12.75 -5.66
CA LEU A 85 -0.45 -12.21 -6.62
C LEU A 85 0.90 -11.84 -5.99
N LEU A 86 0.91 -11.32 -4.76
CA LEU A 86 2.14 -11.01 -4.04
C LEU A 86 2.86 -12.27 -3.58
N LEU A 87 2.12 -13.24 -3.04
CA LEU A 87 2.65 -14.51 -2.56
C LEU A 87 3.21 -15.37 -3.69
N SER A 88 2.58 -15.37 -4.88
CA SER A 88 3.10 -16.09 -6.04
C SER A 88 4.47 -15.58 -6.52
N ARG A 89 4.86 -14.38 -6.07
CA ARG A 89 6.13 -13.71 -6.41
C ARG A 89 7.06 -13.57 -5.21
N ALA A 90 6.76 -14.23 -4.09
CA ALA A 90 7.49 -14.06 -2.83
C ALA A 90 9.01 -14.33 -2.97
N SER A 91 9.39 -15.31 -3.81
CA SER A 91 10.78 -15.69 -4.05
C SER A 91 11.51 -14.83 -5.09
N GLU A 92 10.83 -13.91 -5.77
CA GLU A 92 11.46 -13.10 -6.83
C GLU A 92 12.37 -12.04 -6.23
N GLU A 93 13.65 -12.01 -6.61
CA GLU A 93 14.58 -10.97 -6.15
C GLU A 93 14.09 -9.56 -6.46
N ARG A 94 13.41 -9.40 -7.61
CA ARG A 94 12.73 -8.18 -8.00
C ARG A 94 11.46 -8.52 -8.76
N ILE A 95 10.36 -7.93 -8.35
CA ILE A 95 9.10 -7.97 -9.09
C ILE A 95 9.19 -6.98 -10.25
N ALA A 96 8.92 -7.44 -11.47
CA ALA A 96 9.01 -6.60 -12.65
C ALA A 96 8.00 -5.45 -12.61
N ASP A 97 8.38 -4.26 -13.09
CA ASP A 97 7.57 -3.03 -13.05
C ASP A 97 6.15 -3.21 -13.60
N ARG A 98 6.00 -3.98 -14.69
CA ARG A 98 4.69 -4.35 -15.26
C ARG A 98 3.82 -5.13 -14.28
N GLU A 99 4.42 -6.03 -13.51
CA GLU A 99 3.73 -6.84 -12.51
C GLU A 99 3.35 -5.98 -11.30
N VAL A 100 4.21 -5.06 -10.87
CA VAL A 100 3.90 -4.09 -9.81
C VAL A 100 2.67 -3.27 -10.19
N HIS A 101 2.65 -2.76 -11.42
CA HIS A 101 1.49 -2.04 -11.95
C HIS A 101 0.23 -2.91 -11.93
N CYS A 102 0.32 -4.16 -12.42
CA CYS A 102 -0.80 -5.09 -12.41
C CYS A 102 -1.33 -5.34 -10.99
N ILE A 103 -0.45 -5.53 -10.01
CA ILE A 103 -0.86 -5.73 -8.61
C ILE A 103 -1.52 -4.47 -8.05
N LEU A 104 -1.01 -3.27 -8.34
CA LEU A 104 -1.62 -2.01 -7.90
C LEU A 104 -3.05 -1.85 -8.41
N THR A 105 -3.36 -2.26 -9.65
CA THR A 105 -4.75 -2.21 -10.18
C THR A 105 -5.77 -2.98 -9.34
N THR A 106 -5.31 -3.93 -8.52
CA THR A 106 -6.20 -4.72 -7.66
C THR A 106 -6.64 -4.00 -6.38
N VAL A 107 -5.97 -2.89 -6.04
CA VAL A 107 -6.21 -2.18 -4.77
C VAL A 107 -6.55 -0.69 -4.93
N VAL A 108 -6.44 -0.14 -6.13
CA VAL A 108 -6.66 1.29 -6.41
C VAL A 108 -7.99 1.54 -7.13
N GLY A 109 -8.67 2.61 -6.74
CA GLY A 109 -9.79 3.19 -7.49
C GLY A 109 -9.31 3.87 -8.76
N GLY A 110 -10.16 3.90 -9.80
CA GLY A 110 -9.80 4.49 -11.10
C GLY A 110 -9.10 3.55 -12.10
N GLY A 111 -8.96 2.26 -11.75
CA GLY A 111 -8.44 1.22 -12.65
C GLY A 111 -6.97 1.46 -13.04
N GLU A 112 -6.63 1.18 -14.30
CA GLU A 112 -5.26 1.29 -14.82
C GLU A 112 -4.70 2.72 -14.66
N SER A 113 -5.48 3.75 -14.96
CA SER A 113 -5.02 5.15 -14.88
C SER A 113 -4.65 5.59 -13.45
N GLY A 114 -5.34 5.04 -12.44
CA GLY A 114 -5.02 5.29 -11.03
C GLY A 114 -3.77 4.53 -10.59
N ALA A 115 -3.61 3.29 -11.04
CA ALA A 115 -2.41 2.49 -10.78
C ALA A 115 -1.16 3.12 -11.39
N GLU A 116 -1.25 3.63 -12.62
CA GLU A 116 -0.14 4.26 -13.33
C GLU A 116 0.33 5.52 -12.60
N GLN A 117 -0.58 6.40 -12.23
CA GLN A 117 -0.26 7.62 -11.48
C GLN A 117 0.41 7.33 -10.14
N LEU A 118 -0.04 6.29 -9.43
CA LEU A 118 0.54 5.88 -8.16
C LEU A 118 1.92 5.23 -8.35
N PHE A 119 2.08 4.42 -9.39
CA PHE A 119 3.34 3.79 -9.74
C PHE A 119 4.40 4.83 -10.14
N GLU A 120 4.07 5.78 -11.01
CA GLU A 120 4.97 6.86 -11.40
C GLU A 120 5.37 7.73 -10.20
N ALA A 121 4.42 8.06 -9.34
CA ALA A 121 4.67 8.87 -8.16
C ALA A 121 5.65 8.16 -7.20
N TRP A 122 5.50 6.86 -7.05
CA TRP A 122 6.44 6.04 -6.28
C TRP A 122 7.82 5.93 -6.94
N GLN A 123 7.91 5.76 -8.27
CA GLN A 123 9.21 5.74 -8.95
C GLN A 123 9.98 7.05 -8.76
N ARG A 124 9.29 8.20 -8.79
CA ARG A 124 9.90 9.51 -8.51
C ARG A 124 10.41 9.59 -7.07
N ASP A 125 9.61 9.12 -6.13
CA ASP A 125 9.95 9.05 -4.71
C ASP A 125 11.20 8.16 -4.46
N LEU A 126 11.25 6.99 -5.08
CA LEU A 126 12.41 6.07 -5.02
C LEU A 126 13.67 6.69 -5.65
N ALA A 127 13.53 7.37 -6.78
CA ALA A 127 14.66 8.03 -7.43
C ALA A 127 15.23 9.17 -6.56
N VAL A 128 14.38 9.91 -5.85
CA VAL A 128 14.81 10.94 -4.89
C VAL A 128 15.57 10.31 -3.73
N GLU A 129 15.10 9.19 -3.18
CA GLU A 129 15.77 8.48 -2.09
C GLU A 129 17.14 7.92 -2.50
N GLN A 130 17.23 7.29 -3.68
CA GLN A 130 18.50 6.77 -4.19
C GLN A 130 19.52 7.88 -4.48
N ASN A 131 19.07 9.02 -5.00
CA ASN A 131 19.94 10.19 -5.21
C ASN A 131 20.42 10.81 -3.89
N ALA A 132 19.61 10.77 -2.84
CA ALA A 132 20.01 11.22 -1.50
C ALA A 132 21.00 10.25 -0.83
N ALA A 133 20.88 8.94 -1.09
CA ALA A 133 21.77 7.92 -0.54
C ALA A 133 23.11 7.79 -1.30
N GLY A 134 23.16 8.20 -2.58
CA GLY A 134 24.36 8.15 -3.43
C GLY A 134 25.27 9.39 -3.32
N GLY A 135 24.94 10.37 -2.49
CA GLY A 135 25.77 11.54 -2.23
C GLY A 135 26.72 11.34 -1.06
N ASN A 136 27.84 10.65 -1.28
CA ASN A 136 29.04 10.66 -0.43
C ASN A 136 30.30 10.53 -1.29
#